data_AF-A0A099S7B8-F1
#
_entry.id   AF-A0A099S7B8-F1
#
_cell.length_a   1.000
_cell.length_b   1.000
_cell.length_c   1.000
_cell.angle_alpha   90.00
_cell.angle_beta   90.00
_cell.angle_gamma   90.00
#
_symmetry.space_group_name_H-M   'P 1'
#
loop_
_entity.id
_entity.type
_entity.pdbx_description
1 polymer ?
#
loop_
_entity_poly.entity_id
_entity_poly.type
_entity_poly.pdbx_seq_one_letter_code
_entity_poly.pdbx_strand_id
1 'polypeptide(L)'
;MIDKPIAWHLKNLIFIIIGTLISALGINLFIVNANLLSGGVSGIALILQYVFNIPAGYSTLAINIPLLYLSYKKMDLRFTLYTIIATISFSVMLIVTNSLQNIISIDDTLLLSLYGGILNGVGVGIAFTYYGSTGGLDIISSVLKRKNENFNIGTTSFIVNAVIVLIGAFIFGITSALYTLVSIYITAYMIDMVIKGFDRKNKLIFIITEKEKEVSEAIMQSLGRGVTFLYGEGAYTNLERKVLYCVVQLSQVPLLKQMVKEIDENSFISILDVAEVEGKGFRKDSI
;
A
#
# COMPACT_ATOMS: atom_id res chain seq x y z
N MET A 1 5.47 5.52 26.64
CA MET A 1 4.33 5.52 25.71
C MET A 1 3.60 6.84 25.91
N ILE A 2 3.67 7.77 24.95
CA ILE A 2 2.89 9.01 25.05
C ILE A 2 1.47 8.64 24.65
N ASP A 3 0.52 8.74 25.59
CA ASP A 3 -0.89 8.46 25.34
C ASP A 3 -1.39 9.42 24.27
N LYS A 4 -1.77 8.86 23.12
CA LYS A 4 -2.34 9.61 22.02
C LYS A 4 -3.77 10.04 22.42
N PRO A 5 -4.23 11.22 21.97
CA PRO A 5 -5.57 11.68 22.31
C PRO A 5 -6.64 10.69 21.83
N ILE A 6 -7.74 10.57 22.57
CA ILE A 6 -8.87 9.67 22.24
C ILE A 6 -9.35 9.86 20.79
N ALA A 7 -9.39 11.12 20.32
CA ALA A 7 -9.75 11.47 18.95
C ALA A 7 -8.86 10.79 17.89
N TRP A 8 -7.58 10.55 18.18
CA TRP A 8 -6.67 9.85 17.27
C TRP A 8 -7.05 8.36 17.15
N HIS A 9 -7.36 7.71 18.27
CA HIS A 9 -7.80 6.32 18.28
C HIS A 9 -9.16 6.15 17.57
N LEU A 10 -10.09 7.08 17.81
CA LEU A 10 -11.40 7.07 17.15
C LEU A 10 -11.29 7.23 15.63
N LYS A 11 -10.43 8.15 15.19
CA LYS A 11 -10.13 8.34 13.76
C LYS A 11 -9.65 7.03 13.13
N ASN A 12 -8.67 6.37 13.73
CA ASN A 12 -8.14 5.12 13.19
C ASN A 12 -9.22 4.04 13.08
N LEU A 13 -10.07 3.91 14.11
CA LEU A 13 -11.19 2.94 14.11
C LEU A 13 -12.18 3.21 12.97
N ILE A 14 -12.54 4.48 12.74
CA ILE A 14 -13.44 4.86 11.65
C ILE A 14 -12.83 4.47 10.30
N PHE A 15 -11.56 4.81 10.05
CA PHE A 15 -10.91 4.46 8.79
C PHE A 15 -10.73 2.94 8.62
N ILE A 16 -10.46 2.21 9.69
CA ILE A 16 -10.42 0.73 9.66
C ILE A 16 -11.78 0.19 9.20
N ILE A 17 -12.89 0.63 9.82
CA ILE A 17 -14.24 0.16 9.48
C ILE A 17 -14.62 0.53 8.04
N ILE A 18 -14.26 1.73 7.59
CA ILE A 18 -14.49 2.15 6.20
C ILE A 18 -13.67 1.28 5.25
N GLY A 19 -12.41 1.03 5.56
CA GLY A 19 -11.53 0.19 4.74
C GLY A 19 -12.04 -1.25 4.62
N THR A 20 -12.48 -1.85 5.73
CA THR A 20 -13.04 -3.20 5.72
C THR A 20 -14.36 -3.28 4.96
N LEU A 21 -15.22 -2.26 5.03
CA LEU A 21 -16.44 -2.17 4.22
C LEU A 21 -16.11 -2.07 2.72
N ILE A 22 -15.20 -1.19 2.32
CA ILE A 22 -14.78 -1.04 0.91
C ILE A 22 -14.22 -2.36 0.37
N SER A 23 -13.38 -3.03 1.17
CA SER A 23 -12.80 -4.32 0.79
C SER A 23 -13.86 -5.42 0.66
N ALA A 24 -14.80 -5.51 1.61
CA ALA A 24 -15.89 -6.47 1.56
C ALA A 24 -16.82 -6.24 0.35
N LEU A 25 -17.10 -4.99 0.01
CA LEU A 25 -17.85 -4.64 -1.21
C LEU A 25 -17.08 -5.05 -2.47
N GLY A 26 -15.78 -4.77 -2.55
CA GLY A 26 -14.93 -5.21 -3.66
C GLY A 26 -14.96 -6.74 -3.85
N ILE A 27 -14.94 -7.49 -2.74
CA ILE A 27 -15.01 -8.95 -2.78
C ILE A 27 -16.40 -9.41 -3.23
N ASN A 28 -17.46 -9.04 -2.52
CA ASN A 28 -18.79 -9.60 -2.79
C ASN A 28 -19.42 -9.10 -4.11
N LEU A 29 -19.28 -7.82 -4.43
CA LEU A 29 -19.90 -7.26 -5.64
C LEU A 29 -19.18 -7.68 -6.94
N PHE A 30 -17.89 -7.96 -6.87
CA PHE A 30 -17.08 -8.19 -8.07
C PHE A 30 -16.39 -9.56 -8.08
N ILE A 31 -15.57 -9.89 -7.06
CA ILE A 31 -14.81 -11.14 -7.03
C ILE A 31 -15.74 -12.36 -6.91
N VAL A 32 -16.71 -12.29 -6.00
CA VAL A 32 -17.72 -13.33 -5.79
C VAL A 32 -18.67 -13.43 -6.97
N ASN A 33 -19.15 -12.29 -7.48
CA ASN A 33 -19.99 -12.24 -8.68
C ASN A 33 -19.32 -12.94 -9.88
N ALA A 34 -18.00 -12.74 -10.05
CA ALA A 34 -17.21 -13.37 -11.10
C ALA A 34 -16.79 -14.83 -10.83
N ASN A 35 -17.19 -15.43 -9.69
CA ASN A 35 -16.71 -16.74 -9.23
C ASN A 35 -15.17 -16.86 -9.20
N LEU A 36 -14.51 -15.78 -8.78
CA LEU A 36 -13.06 -15.72 -8.62
C LEU A 36 -12.69 -15.90 -7.15
N LEU A 37 -11.40 -16.11 -6.90
CA LEU A 37 -10.84 -16.13 -5.55
C LEU A 37 -10.18 -14.80 -5.22
N SER A 38 -9.91 -14.61 -3.94
CA SER A 38 -9.10 -13.51 -3.40
C SER A 38 -7.74 -14.04 -2.93
N GLY A 39 -6.84 -13.14 -2.53
CA GLY A 39 -5.54 -13.51 -1.96
C GLY A 39 -5.65 -13.95 -0.49
N GLY A 40 -4.68 -14.75 -0.04
CA GLY A 40 -4.53 -15.11 1.37
C GLY A 40 -5.73 -15.81 2.02
N VAL A 41 -6.05 -15.43 3.26
CA VAL A 41 -7.12 -16.08 4.03
C VAL A 41 -8.49 -15.88 3.40
N SER A 42 -8.75 -14.71 2.80
CA SER A 42 -10.00 -14.45 2.08
C SER A 42 -10.16 -15.39 0.88
N GLY A 43 -9.07 -15.75 0.19
CA GLY A 43 -9.09 -16.75 -0.89
C GLY A 43 -9.53 -18.13 -0.40
N ILE A 44 -8.96 -18.58 0.72
CA ILE A 44 -9.35 -19.86 1.35
C ILE A 44 -10.82 -19.81 1.81
N ALA A 45 -11.25 -18.69 2.39
CA ALA A 45 -12.63 -18.51 2.82
C ALA A 45 -13.62 -18.55 1.65
N LEU A 46 -13.25 -18.00 0.49
CA LEU A 46 -14.07 -18.08 -0.74
C LEU A 46 -14.14 -19.49 -1.30
N ILE A 47 -13.05 -20.27 -1.28
CA ILE A 47 -13.09 -21.69 -1.65
C ILE A 47 -14.12 -22.42 -0.77
N LEU A 48 -14.07 -22.19 0.55
CA LEU A 48 -15.04 -22.78 1.48
C LEU A 48 -16.47 -22.30 1.22
N GLN A 49 -16.66 -21.04 0.83
CA GLN A 49 -17.97 -20.53 0.43
C GLN A 49 -18.51 -21.23 -0.80
N TYR A 50 -17.70 -21.42 -1.84
CA TYR A 50 -18.17 -22.04 -3.08
C TYR A 50 -18.39 -23.56 -2.95
N VAL A 51 -17.64 -24.23 -2.09
CA VAL A 51 -17.75 -25.69 -1.89
C VAL A 51 -18.83 -26.05 -0.86
N PHE A 52 -18.93 -25.30 0.24
CA PHE A 52 -19.81 -25.63 1.37
C PHE A 52 -20.99 -24.68 1.54
N ASN A 53 -21.15 -23.66 0.69
CA ASN A 53 -22.17 -22.61 0.80
C ASN A 53 -22.15 -21.87 2.16
N ILE A 54 -21.00 -21.79 2.81
CA ILE A 54 -20.80 -21.04 4.05
C ILE A 54 -20.32 -19.63 3.70
N PRO A 55 -21.01 -18.55 4.10
CA PRO A 55 -20.55 -17.19 3.82
C PRO A 55 -19.10 -16.97 4.27
N ALA A 56 -18.26 -16.42 3.39
CA ALA A 56 -16.82 -16.32 3.60
C ALA A 56 -16.44 -15.56 4.88
N GLY A 57 -17.29 -14.67 5.39
CA GLY A 57 -17.02 -13.99 6.65
C GLY A 57 -16.88 -14.93 7.86
N TYR A 58 -17.65 -16.03 7.93
CA TYR A 58 -17.51 -17.02 9.00
C TYR A 58 -16.17 -17.74 8.93
N SER A 59 -15.81 -18.23 7.75
CA SER A 59 -14.53 -18.92 7.51
C SER A 59 -13.35 -17.98 7.72
N THR A 60 -13.46 -16.72 7.29
CA THR A 60 -12.44 -15.68 7.50
C THR A 60 -12.18 -15.47 8.98
N LEU A 61 -13.25 -15.31 9.79
CA LEU A 61 -13.10 -15.14 11.23
C LEU A 61 -12.46 -16.37 11.88
N ALA A 62 -12.93 -17.57 11.54
CA ALA A 62 -12.42 -18.82 12.09
C ALA A 62 -10.93 -19.05 11.79
N ILE A 63 -10.52 -18.86 10.54
CA ILE A 63 -9.11 -19.00 10.11
C ILE A 63 -8.23 -17.92 10.77
N ASN A 64 -8.78 -16.73 11.04
CA ASN A 64 -8.03 -15.65 11.67
C ASN A 64 -7.85 -15.81 13.18
N ILE A 65 -8.66 -16.59 13.91
CA ILE A 65 -8.47 -16.83 15.35
C ILE A 65 -7.01 -17.27 15.69
N PRO A 66 -6.43 -18.31 15.07
CA PRO A 66 -5.05 -18.70 15.36
C PRO A 66 -4.02 -17.63 14.94
N LEU A 67 -4.30 -16.85 13.89
CA LEU A 67 -3.42 -15.78 13.44
C LEU A 67 -3.46 -14.57 14.38
N LEU A 68 -4.63 -14.23 14.92
CA LEU A 68 -4.78 -13.21 15.95
C LEU A 68 -4.05 -13.59 17.24
N TYR A 69 -4.08 -14.87 17.62
CA TYR A 69 -3.26 -15.38 18.71
C TYR A 69 -1.77 -15.23 18.43
N LEU A 70 -1.33 -15.52 17.20
CA LEU A 70 0.06 -15.28 16.78
C LEU A 70 0.43 -13.79 16.84
N SER A 71 -0.46 -12.90 16.42
CA SER A 71 -0.29 -11.45 16.53
C SER A 71 -0.12 -11.03 17.99
N TYR A 72 -0.99 -11.50 18.88
CA TYR A 72 -0.91 -11.18 20.31
C TYR A 72 0.44 -11.55 20.92
N LYS A 73 1.03 -12.69 20.51
CA LYS A 73 2.32 -13.15 21.03
C LYS A 73 3.53 -12.42 20.43
N LYS A 74 3.43 -11.93 19.18
CA LYS A 74 4.60 -11.45 18.41
C LYS A 74 4.56 -9.98 18.02
N MET A 75 3.41 -9.32 18.07
CA MET A 75 3.20 -7.91 17.73
C MET A 75 2.90 -7.08 18.98
N ASP A 76 2.88 -5.76 18.85
CA ASP A 76 2.50 -4.89 19.96
C ASP A 76 0.98 -4.94 20.21
N LEU A 77 0.58 -4.69 21.47
CA LEU A 77 -0.82 -4.78 21.91
C LEU A 77 -1.75 -3.90 21.06
N ARG A 78 -1.29 -2.70 20.70
CA ARG A 78 -2.05 -1.76 19.86
C ARG A 78 -2.40 -2.33 18.49
N PHE A 79 -1.40 -2.88 17.80
CA PHE A 79 -1.59 -3.50 16.48
C PHE A 79 -2.54 -4.69 16.57
N THR A 80 -2.38 -5.52 17.61
CA THR A 80 -3.25 -6.68 17.83
C THR A 80 -4.69 -6.27 18.04
N LEU A 81 -4.98 -5.28 18.91
CA LEU A 81 -6.34 -4.80 19.16
C LEU A 81 -7.01 -4.25 17.89
N TYR A 82 -6.30 -3.43 17.13
CA TYR A 82 -6.82 -2.89 15.87
C TYR A 82 -7.03 -3.96 14.81
N THR A 83 -6.16 -4.97 14.77
CA THR A 83 -6.31 -6.12 13.88
C THR A 83 -7.49 -7.00 14.27
N ILE A 84 -7.76 -7.20 15.56
CA ILE A 84 -8.98 -7.88 16.03
C ILE A 84 -10.22 -7.14 15.54
N ILE A 85 -10.27 -5.81 15.74
CA ILE A 85 -11.40 -4.98 15.32
C ILE A 85 -11.57 -5.02 13.80
N ALA A 86 -10.48 -4.86 13.04
CA ALA A 86 -10.47 -4.92 11.59
C ALA A 86 -10.94 -6.30 11.08
N THR A 87 -10.45 -7.39 11.66
CA THR A 87 -10.81 -8.76 11.27
C THR A 87 -12.29 -9.04 11.54
N ILE A 88 -12.80 -8.67 12.72
CA ILE A 88 -14.21 -8.85 13.08
C ILE A 88 -15.08 -7.98 12.16
N SER A 89 -14.73 -6.70 12.00
CA SER A 89 -15.44 -5.78 11.12
C SER A 89 -15.48 -6.30 9.69
N PHE A 90 -14.35 -6.73 9.14
CA PHE A 90 -14.28 -7.30 7.79
C PHE A 90 -15.13 -8.55 7.64
N SER A 91 -15.07 -9.48 8.59
CA SER A 91 -15.88 -10.70 8.59
C SER A 91 -17.38 -10.40 8.62
N VAL A 92 -17.80 -9.45 9.46
CA VAL A 92 -19.19 -8.98 9.52
C VAL A 92 -19.60 -8.31 8.21
N MET A 93 -18.76 -7.42 7.66
CA MET A 93 -19.06 -6.75 6.40
C MET A 93 -19.17 -7.75 5.24
N LEU A 94 -18.33 -8.79 5.20
CA LEU A 94 -18.45 -9.87 4.21
C LEU A 94 -19.79 -10.62 4.31
N ILE A 95 -20.31 -10.84 5.51
CA ILE A 95 -21.63 -11.48 5.72
C ILE A 95 -22.74 -10.53 5.28
N VAL A 96 -22.71 -9.28 5.75
CA VAL A 96 -23.77 -8.28 5.50
C VAL A 96 -23.86 -7.94 4.01
N THR A 97 -22.72 -7.84 3.32
CA THR A 97 -22.68 -7.49 1.89
C THR A 97 -22.83 -8.69 0.96
N ASN A 98 -22.94 -9.92 1.49
CA ASN A 98 -23.07 -11.13 0.68
C ASN A 98 -24.32 -11.11 -0.22
N SER A 99 -25.43 -10.57 0.30
CA SER A 99 -26.69 -10.42 -0.46
C SER A 99 -26.59 -9.43 -1.62
N LEU A 100 -25.56 -8.57 -1.64
CA LEU A 100 -25.37 -7.56 -2.67
C LEU A 100 -24.69 -8.12 -3.93
N GLN A 101 -24.21 -9.37 -3.90
CA GLN A 101 -23.40 -9.95 -4.97
C GLN A 101 -24.02 -9.85 -6.37
N ASN A 102 -25.36 -9.82 -6.49
CA ASN A 102 -26.07 -9.77 -7.78
C ASN A 102 -26.55 -8.36 -8.18
N ILE A 103 -26.20 -7.32 -7.44
CA ILE A 103 -26.61 -5.94 -7.76
C ILE A 103 -25.92 -5.45 -9.05
N ILE A 104 -24.68 -5.87 -9.26
CA ILE A 104 -23.93 -5.54 -10.47
C ILE A 104 -24.16 -6.65 -11.49
N SER A 105 -24.86 -6.31 -12.58
CA SER A 105 -25.06 -7.19 -13.74
C SER A 105 -24.07 -6.80 -14.84
N ILE A 106 -22.82 -7.23 -14.69
CA ILE A 106 -21.75 -7.05 -15.69
C ILE A 106 -21.29 -8.44 -16.11
N ASP A 107 -21.35 -8.74 -17.40
CA ASP A 107 -20.88 -10.01 -17.96
C ASP A 107 -19.48 -9.88 -18.55
N ASP A 108 -18.54 -9.40 -17.73
CA ASP A 108 -17.13 -9.25 -18.08
C ASP A 108 -16.26 -9.59 -16.87
N THR A 109 -15.76 -10.84 -16.85
CA THR A 109 -14.90 -11.35 -15.78
C THR A 109 -13.62 -10.54 -15.62
N LEU A 110 -13.07 -9.99 -16.71
CA LEU A 110 -11.89 -9.12 -16.62
C LEU A 110 -12.26 -7.85 -15.86
N LEU A 111 -13.32 -7.15 -16.27
CA LEU A 111 -13.76 -5.92 -15.62
C LEU A 111 -14.06 -6.13 -14.12
N LEU A 112 -14.77 -7.23 -13.80
CA LEU A 112 -15.04 -7.62 -12.42
C LEU A 112 -13.75 -7.90 -11.64
N SER A 113 -12.79 -8.63 -12.23
CA SER A 113 -11.50 -8.90 -11.58
C SER A 113 -10.68 -7.61 -11.32
N LEU A 114 -10.73 -6.65 -12.24
CA LEU A 114 -10.03 -5.36 -12.11
C LEU A 114 -10.62 -4.53 -10.95
N TYR A 115 -11.93 -4.26 -10.98
CA TYR A 115 -12.58 -3.42 -9.96
C TYR A 115 -12.66 -4.11 -8.59
N GLY A 116 -12.86 -5.43 -8.57
CA GLY A 116 -12.78 -6.22 -7.35
C GLY A 116 -11.40 -6.13 -6.73
N GLY A 117 -10.34 -6.26 -7.53
CA GLY A 117 -8.96 -6.08 -7.09
C GLY A 117 -8.68 -4.66 -6.58
N ILE A 118 -9.16 -3.64 -7.29
CA ILE A 118 -8.96 -2.23 -6.92
C ILE A 118 -9.61 -1.92 -5.57
N LEU A 119 -10.91 -2.19 -5.43
CA LEU A 119 -11.66 -1.87 -4.21
C LEU A 119 -11.13 -2.70 -3.03
N ASN A 120 -10.86 -3.99 -3.24
CA ASN A 120 -10.25 -4.82 -2.22
C ASN A 120 -8.91 -4.25 -1.75
N GLY A 121 -8.02 -3.93 -2.69
CA GLY A 121 -6.70 -3.40 -2.34
C GLY A 121 -6.75 -2.02 -1.68
N VAL A 122 -7.66 -1.14 -2.10
CA VAL A 122 -7.87 0.15 -1.46
C VAL A 122 -8.37 -0.03 -0.02
N GLY A 123 -9.39 -0.88 0.17
CA GLY A 123 -9.97 -1.12 1.49
C GLY A 123 -8.97 -1.72 2.48
N VAL A 124 -8.22 -2.75 2.05
CA VAL A 124 -7.14 -3.36 2.85
C VAL A 124 -6.03 -2.34 3.13
N GLY A 125 -5.61 -1.57 2.12
CA GLY A 125 -4.59 -0.55 2.26
C GLY A 125 -4.97 0.55 3.26
N ILE A 126 -6.23 0.99 3.27
CA ILE A 126 -6.74 1.97 4.25
C ILE A 126 -6.65 1.38 5.66
N ALA A 127 -7.21 0.19 5.89
CA ALA A 127 -7.18 -0.45 7.20
C ALA A 127 -5.73 -0.59 7.72
N PHE A 128 -4.82 -1.03 6.84
CA PHE A 128 -3.40 -1.22 7.16
C PHE A 128 -2.67 0.08 7.47
N THR A 129 -2.98 1.16 6.76
CA THR A 129 -2.44 2.52 7.01
C THR A 129 -2.76 3.01 8.42
N TYR A 130 -3.90 2.58 8.98
CA TYR A 130 -4.34 2.91 10.33
C TYR A 130 -4.02 1.81 11.37
N TYR A 131 -3.01 0.98 11.09
CA TYR A 131 -2.47 -0.08 11.96
C TYR A 131 -3.45 -1.24 12.25
N GLY A 132 -4.49 -1.40 11.44
CA GLY A 132 -5.38 -2.57 11.49
C GLY A 132 -5.14 -3.50 10.31
N SER A 133 -5.18 -4.80 10.51
CA SER A 133 -5.14 -5.78 9.42
C SER A 133 -6.49 -6.48 9.28
N THR A 134 -6.93 -6.71 8.04
CA THR A 134 -8.13 -7.52 7.75
C THR A 134 -7.96 -9.01 8.14
N GLY A 135 -6.77 -9.37 8.63
CA GLY A 135 -6.37 -10.70 9.03
C GLY A 135 -5.48 -11.39 8.00
N GLY A 136 -5.18 -12.65 8.24
CA GLY A 136 -4.57 -13.51 7.26
C GLY A 136 -3.08 -13.31 7.06
N LEU A 137 -2.68 -13.25 5.78
CA LEU A 137 -1.27 -13.12 5.40
C LEU A 137 -0.66 -11.79 5.88
N ASP A 138 -1.48 -10.77 6.08
CA ASP A 138 -1.05 -9.46 6.60
C ASP A 138 -0.47 -9.55 8.02
N ILE A 139 -1.02 -10.44 8.86
CA ILE A 139 -0.47 -10.71 10.19
C ILE A 139 0.86 -11.43 10.06
N ILE A 140 0.92 -12.44 9.19
CA ILE A 140 2.14 -13.24 8.96
C ILE A 140 3.25 -12.35 8.40
N SER A 141 2.94 -11.49 7.44
CA SER A 141 3.87 -10.55 6.83
C SER A 141 4.36 -9.50 7.82
N SER A 142 3.48 -8.95 8.66
CA SER A 142 3.85 -8.00 9.72
C SER A 142 4.78 -8.65 10.75
N VAL A 143 4.50 -9.91 11.13
CA VAL A 143 5.35 -10.70 12.04
C VAL A 143 6.72 -10.97 11.44
N LEU A 144 6.79 -11.35 10.16
CA LEU A 144 8.06 -11.59 9.46
C LEU A 144 8.88 -10.31 9.33
N LYS A 145 8.25 -9.20 8.96
CA LYS A 145 8.89 -7.89 8.84
C LYS A 145 9.52 -7.43 10.15
N ARG A 146 8.83 -7.62 11.29
CA ARG A 146 9.38 -7.27 12.61
C ARG A 146 10.60 -8.13 12.99
N LYS A 147 10.66 -9.38 12.52
CA LYS A 147 11.75 -10.30 12.87
C LYS A 147 12.99 -10.05 12.01
N ASN A 148 12.81 -9.75 10.71
CA ASN A 148 13.88 -9.52 9.76
C ASN A 148 13.51 -8.37 8.80
N GLU A 149 14.20 -7.23 8.88
CA GLU A 149 13.95 -6.06 8.01
C GLU A 149 14.17 -6.36 6.51
N ASN A 150 15.05 -7.32 6.19
CA ASN A 150 15.35 -7.74 4.81
C ASN A 150 14.44 -8.86 4.26
N PHE A 151 13.36 -9.22 4.97
CA PHE A 151 12.49 -10.31 4.52
C PHE A 151 11.48 -9.80 3.48
N ASN A 152 11.53 -10.38 2.27
CA ASN A 152 10.60 -10.02 1.20
C ASN A 152 9.22 -10.65 1.48
N ILE A 153 8.32 -9.85 2.08
CA ILE A 153 6.89 -10.14 2.31
C ILE A 153 6.22 -10.72 1.07
N GLY A 154 6.64 -10.27 -0.12
CA GLY A 154 6.17 -10.76 -1.40
C GLY A 154 6.35 -12.27 -1.57
N THR A 155 7.42 -12.87 -1.04
CA THR A 155 7.72 -14.31 -1.20
C THR A 155 6.72 -15.19 -0.45
N THR A 156 6.40 -14.86 0.81
CA THR A 156 5.43 -15.62 1.60
C THR A 156 4.02 -15.46 1.03
N SER A 157 3.65 -14.24 0.64
CA SER A 157 2.37 -14.01 -0.04
C SER A 157 2.30 -14.72 -1.38
N PHE A 158 3.40 -14.79 -2.13
CA PHE A 158 3.48 -15.48 -3.41
C PHE A 158 3.23 -16.98 -3.25
N ILE A 159 3.86 -17.63 -2.26
CA ILE A 159 3.65 -19.07 -2.02
C ILE A 159 2.18 -19.37 -1.70
N VAL A 160 1.58 -18.61 -0.78
CA VAL A 160 0.19 -18.86 -0.38
C VAL A 160 -0.78 -18.56 -1.52
N ASN A 161 -0.57 -17.46 -2.27
CA ASN A 161 -1.39 -17.15 -3.43
C ASN A 161 -1.20 -18.17 -4.56
N ALA A 162 -0.01 -18.71 -4.77
CA ALA A 162 0.24 -19.77 -5.73
C ALA A 162 -0.55 -21.03 -5.38
N VAL A 163 -0.58 -21.43 -4.09
CA VAL A 163 -1.40 -22.55 -3.63
C VAL A 163 -2.89 -22.28 -3.85
N ILE A 164 -3.39 -21.08 -3.54
CA ILE A 164 -4.79 -20.71 -3.75
C ILE A 164 -5.16 -20.74 -5.23
N VAL A 165 -4.31 -20.18 -6.10
CA VAL A 165 -4.52 -20.16 -7.55
C VAL A 165 -4.48 -21.59 -8.13
N LEU A 166 -3.57 -22.44 -7.66
CA LEU A 166 -3.51 -23.85 -8.08
C LEU A 166 -4.78 -24.61 -7.68
N ILE A 167 -5.21 -24.48 -6.42
CA ILE A 167 -6.48 -25.08 -5.96
C ILE A 167 -7.65 -24.53 -6.77
N GLY A 168 -7.68 -23.22 -7.00
CA GLY A 168 -8.69 -22.56 -7.83
C GLY A 168 -8.71 -23.07 -9.27
N ALA A 169 -7.54 -23.34 -9.86
CA ALA A 169 -7.45 -23.91 -11.21
C ALA A 169 -8.03 -25.32 -11.28
N PHE A 170 -7.83 -26.14 -10.24
CA PHE A 170 -8.42 -27.48 -10.17
C PHE A 170 -9.94 -27.46 -9.96
N ILE A 171 -10.47 -26.52 -9.17
CA ILE A 171 -11.90 -26.48 -8.82
C ILE A 171 -12.73 -25.68 -9.85
N PHE A 172 -12.24 -24.51 -10.27
CA PHE A 172 -12.98 -23.54 -11.09
C PHE A 172 -12.43 -23.40 -12.52
N GLY A 173 -11.39 -24.16 -12.85
CA GLY A 173 -10.75 -24.14 -14.15
C GLY A 173 -9.68 -23.06 -14.29
N ILE A 174 -8.83 -23.23 -15.31
CA ILE A 174 -7.64 -22.39 -15.50
C ILE A 174 -7.98 -20.93 -15.80
N THR A 175 -9.09 -20.66 -16.48
CA THR A 175 -9.53 -19.30 -16.81
C THR A 175 -9.86 -18.49 -15.56
N SER A 176 -10.64 -19.04 -14.63
CA SER A 176 -10.94 -18.39 -13.34
C SER A 176 -9.66 -18.19 -12.50
N ALA A 177 -8.75 -19.15 -12.53
CA ALA A 177 -7.46 -19.04 -11.85
C ALA A 177 -6.58 -17.89 -12.39
N LEU A 178 -6.54 -17.70 -13.71
CA LEU A 178 -5.80 -16.59 -14.33
C LEU A 178 -6.41 -15.23 -13.98
N TYR A 179 -7.74 -15.09 -14.01
CA TYR A 179 -8.41 -13.85 -13.59
C TYR A 179 -8.26 -13.58 -12.09
N THR A 180 -8.27 -14.64 -11.27
CA THR A 180 -7.93 -14.55 -9.83
C THR A 180 -6.53 -13.98 -9.66
N LEU A 181 -5.54 -14.44 -10.42
CA LEU A 181 -4.16 -13.94 -10.35
C LEU A 181 -4.09 -12.45 -10.73
N VAL A 182 -4.83 -12.01 -11.74
CA VAL A 182 -4.98 -10.59 -12.11
C VAL A 182 -5.54 -9.78 -10.93
N SER A 183 -6.64 -10.23 -10.32
CA SER A 183 -7.26 -9.55 -9.17
C SER A 183 -6.33 -9.45 -7.95
N ILE A 184 -5.59 -10.53 -7.65
CA ILE A 184 -4.60 -10.57 -6.57
C ILE A 184 -3.45 -9.59 -6.84
N TYR A 185 -2.94 -9.54 -8.07
CA TYR A 185 -1.88 -8.60 -8.45
C TYR A 185 -2.32 -7.15 -8.28
N ILE A 186 -3.53 -6.81 -8.76
CA ILE A 186 -4.09 -5.47 -8.65
C ILE A 186 -4.36 -5.09 -7.19
N THR A 187 -4.88 -6.03 -6.41
CA THR A 187 -5.06 -5.87 -4.96
C THR A 187 -3.73 -5.50 -4.31
N ALA A 188 -2.66 -6.26 -4.58
CA ALA A 188 -1.34 -6.01 -4.01
C ALA A 188 -0.78 -4.63 -4.42
N TYR A 189 -0.92 -4.26 -5.70
CA TYR A 189 -0.51 -2.96 -6.21
C TYR A 189 -1.26 -1.82 -5.51
N MET A 190 -2.59 -1.94 -5.35
CA MET A 190 -3.41 -0.92 -4.71
C MET A 190 -3.16 -0.79 -3.21
N ILE A 191 -2.90 -1.90 -2.50
CA ILE A 191 -2.47 -1.88 -1.10
C ILE A 191 -1.20 -1.04 -0.96
N ASP A 192 -0.18 -1.33 -1.77
CA ASP A 192 1.09 -0.61 -1.75
C ASP A 192 0.91 0.87 -2.05
N MET A 193 0.07 1.19 -3.05
CA MET A 193 -0.25 2.56 -3.43
C MET A 193 -0.93 3.35 -2.31
N VAL A 194 -1.87 2.75 -1.59
CA VAL A 194 -2.58 3.40 -0.47
C VAL A 194 -1.66 3.59 0.74
N ILE A 195 -0.87 2.57 1.10
CA ILE A 195 0.04 2.63 2.24
C ILE A 195 1.13 3.68 2.01
N LYS A 196 1.77 3.67 0.84
CA LYS A 196 2.81 4.65 0.48
C LYS A 196 2.21 6.04 0.23
N GLY A 197 0.94 6.09 -0.15
CA GLY A 197 0.23 7.29 -0.56
C GLY A 197 0.50 7.64 -2.02
N PHE A 198 -0.50 8.22 -2.69
CA PHE A 198 -0.47 8.55 -4.13
C PHE A 198 0.69 9.47 -4.54
N ASP A 199 1.26 10.25 -3.61
CA ASP A 199 2.12 11.39 -3.95
C ASP A 199 3.36 11.59 -3.04
N ARG A 200 3.73 10.59 -2.23
CA ARG A 200 4.86 10.70 -1.27
C ARG A 200 6.18 10.14 -1.77
N LYS A 201 6.36 10.03 -3.09
CA LYS A 201 7.68 9.69 -3.64
C LYS A 201 8.56 10.92 -3.55
N ASN A 202 9.41 10.97 -2.53
CA ASN A 202 10.47 11.96 -2.48
C ASN A 202 11.47 11.64 -3.60
N LYS A 203 11.90 12.69 -4.30
CA LYS A 203 12.93 12.61 -5.33
C LYS A 203 14.16 13.32 -4.83
N LEU A 204 15.29 12.67 -4.98
CA LEU A 204 16.60 13.30 -4.79
C LEU A 204 16.98 13.94 -6.10
N ILE A 205 17.32 15.22 -6.04
CA ILE A 205 17.71 16.02 -7.19
C ILE A 205 19.17 16.43 -6.99
N PHE A 206 19.99 16.11 -7.99
CA PHE A 206 21.30 16.72 -8.16
C PHE A 206 21.21 17.76 -9.29
N ILE A 207 21.64 18.98 -9.02
CA ILE A 207 21.68 20.06 -10.01
C ILE A 207 23.12 20.51 -10.16
N ILE A 208 23.60 20.46 -11.40
CA ILE A 208 24.91 20.98 -11.81
C ILE A 208 24.62 22.21 -12.67
N THR A 209 25.09 23.37 -12.23
CA THR A 209 24.84 24.68 -12.85
C THR A 209 25.99 25.62 -12.52
N GLU A 210 26.22 26.65 -13.34
CA GLU A 210 27.17 27.73 -13.05
C GLU A 210 26.53 28.87 -12.23
N LYS A 211 25.22 28.78 -11.96
CA LYS A 211 24.43 29.75 -11.19
C LYS A 211 23.97 29.18 -9.86
N GLU A 212 24.87 28.57 -9.09
CA GLU A 212 24.49 27.74 -7.94
C GLU A 212 23.77 28.52 -6.85
N LYS A 213 24.17 29.78 -6.61
CA LYS A 213 23.55 30.65 -5.61
C LYS A 213 22.11 30.99 -5.97
N GLU A 214 21.89 31.51 -7.18
CA GLU A 214 20.57 31.92 -7.68
C GLU A 214 19.59 30.74 -7.67
N VAL A 215 20.03 29.58 -8.16
CA VAL A 215 19.21 28.36 -8.16
C VAL A 215 18.91 27.89 -6.73
N SER A 216 19.90 27.92 -5.83
CA SER A 216 19.69 27.49 -4.44
C SER A 216 18.69 28.40 -3.71
N GLU A 217 18.76 29.70 -3.92
CA GLU A 217 17.85 30.68 -3.32
C GLU A 217 16.43 30.52 -3.86
N ALA A 218 16.27 30.34 -5.17
CA ALA A 218 14.97 30.10 -5.80
C ALA A 218 14.31 28.82 -5.26
N ILE A 219 15.07 27.74 -5.08
CA ILE A 219 14.54 26.49 -4.49
C ILE A 219 14.10 26.70 -3.05
N MET A 220 14.92 27.39 -2.23
CA MET A 220 14.59 27.65 -0.84
C MET A 220 13.35 28.55 -0.68
N GLN A 221 13.23 29.59 -1.50
CA GLN A 221 12.12 30.55 -1.43
C GLN A 221 10.81 30.00 -2.03
N SER A 222 10.88 29.40 -3.21
CA SER A 222 9.67 28.97 -3.95
C SER A 222 9.15 27.61 -3.50
N LEU A 223 10.03 26.69 -3.08
CA LEU A 223 9.64 25.32 -2.71
C LEU A 223 9.71 25.06 -1.20
N GLY A 224 10.35 25.94 -0.43
CA GLY A 224 10.58 25.74 1.00
C GLY A 224 11.47 24.52 1.30
N ARG A 225 12.39 24.19 0.39
CA ARG A 225 13.26 23.01 0.48
C ARG A 225 14.70 23.40 0.72
N GLY A 226 15.32 22.77 1.71
CA GLY A 226 16.75 22.94 1.97
C GLY A 226 17.60 22.40 0.82
N VAL A 227 18.70 23.08 0.54
CA VAL A 227 19.68 22.71 -0.47
C VAL A 227 21.05 22.56 0.23
N THR A 228 21.77 21.51 -0.12
CA THR A 228 23.15 21.26 0.35
C THR A 228 24.10 21.36 -0.83
N PHE A 229 25.21 22.06 -0.67
CA PHE A 229 26.28 22.06 -1.66
C PHE A 229 27.20 20.86 -1.44
N LEU A 230 27.32 20.02 -2.46
CA LEU A 230 28.34 18.99 -2.54
C LEU A 230 29.48 19.52 -3.39
N TYR A 231 30.70 19.40 -2.88
CA TYR A 231 31.90 19.82 -3.60
C TYR A 231 32.38 18.66 -4.47
N GLY A 232 32.45 18.90 -5.78
CA GLY A 232 32.93 17.93 -6.75
C GLY A 232 33.89 18.58 -7.73
N GLU A 233 34.48 17.77 -8.60
CA GLU A 233 35.39 18.22 -9.64
C GLU A 233 34.95 17.63 -10.98
N GLY A 234 34.92 18.46 -12.03
CA GLY A 234 34.61 18.00 -13.38
C GLY A 234 35.76 17.17 -13.92
N ALA A 235 35.58 15.87 -14.13
CA ALA A 235 36.64 14.96 -14.58
C ALA A 235 37.30 15.33 -15.93
N TYR A 236 36.60 16.10 -16.78
CA TYR A 236 37.15 16.59 -18.05
C TYR A 236 37.82 17.96 -17.91
N THR A 237 37.27 18.84 -17.08
CA THR A 237 37.71 20.23 -16.96
C THR A 237 38.70 20.46 -15.82
N ASN A 238 38.80 19.53 -14.86
CA ASN A 238 39.52 19.66 -13.59
C ASN A 238 39.17 20.96 -12.84
N LEU A 239 37.89 21.34 -12.92
CA LEU A 239 37.38 22.52 -12.23
C LEU A 239 36.54 22.07 -11.05
N GLU A 240 36.84 22.64 -9.88
CA GLU A 240 35.97 22.53 -8.71
C GLU A 240 34.60 23.12 -9.03
N ARG A 241 33.55 22.38 -8.70
CA ARG A 241 32.16 22.78 -8.92
C ARG A 241 31.30 22.40 -7.73
N LYS A 242 30.27 23.19 -7.49
CA LYS A 242 29.25 22.87 -6.47
C LYS A 242 28.08 22.18 -7.15
N VAL A 243 27.75 20.99 -6.65
CA VAL A 243 26.54 20.26 -7.04
C VAL A 243 25.49 20.52 -5.98
N LEU A 244 24.33 21.03 -6.38
CA LEU A 244 23.22 21.22 -5.46
C LEU A 244 22.55 19.87 -5.23
N TYR A 245 22.51 19.46 -3.97
CA TYR A 245 21.77 18.31 -3.47
C TYR A 245 20.50 18.82 -2.81
N CYS A 246 19.34 18.41 -3.30
CA CYS A 246 18.09 18.68 -2.60
C CYS A 246 17.10 17.54 -2.75
N VAL A 247 16.24 17.38 -1.75
CA VAL A 247 15.14 16.42 -1.79
C VAL A 247 13.86 17.21 -1.98
N VAL A 248 13.00 16.79 -2.90
CA VAL A 248 11.71 17.41 -3.15
C VAL A 248 10.62 16.35 -3.26
N GLN A 249 9.36 16.74 -3.08
CA GLN A 249 8.25 15.85 -3.38
C GLN A 249 8.10 15.70 -4.90
N LEU A 250 7.59 14.55 -5.36
CA LEU A 250 7.33 14.30 -6.78
C LEU A 250 6.53 15.44 -7.44
N SER A 251 5.50 15.94 -6.75
CA SER A 251 4.67 17.06 -7.20
C SER A 251 5.42 18.39 -7.37
N GLN A 252 6.56 18.58 -6.70
CA GLN A 252 7.40 19.78 -6.80
C GLN A 252 8.41 19.70 -7.96
N VAL A 253 8.65 18.51 -8.52
CA VAL A 253 9.66 18.31 -9.59
C VAL A 253 9.41 19.14 -10.84
N PRO A 254 8.16 19.27 -11.37
CA PRO A 254 7.92 20.06 -12.57
C PRO A 254 8.29 21.54 -12.38
N LEU A 255 7.87 22.14 -11.25
CA LEU A 255 8.16 23.54 -10.92
C LEU A 255 9.67 23.75 -10.70
N LEU A 256 10.35 22.82 -10.02
CA LEU A 256 11.81 22.86 -9.87
C LEU A 256 12.52 22.89 -11.22
N LYS A 257 12.16 21.96 -12.13
CA LYS A 257 12.78 21.89 -13.47
C LYS A 257 12.60 23.19 -14.24
N GLN A 258 11.39 23.75 -14.20
CA GLN A 258 11.07 25.00 -14.87
C GLN A 258 11.94 26.14 -14.32
N MET A 259 11.92 26.37 -13.00
CA MET A 259 12.70 27.45 -12.39
C MET A 259 14.21 27.32 -12.66
N VAL A 260 14.75 26.11 -12.54
CA VAL A 260 16.18 25.86 -12.77
C VAL A 260 16.54 26.16 -14.23
N LYS A 261 15.69 25.78 -15.20
CA LYS A 261 15.91 26.05 -16.62
C LYS A 261 15.69 27.51 -17.02
N GLU A 262 14.81 28.22 -16.34
CA GLU A 262 14.63 29.68 -16.51
C GLU A 262 15.85 30.46 -16.03
N ILE A 263 16.48 30.02 -14.93
CA ILE A 263 17.70 30.65 -14.40
C ILE A 263 18.92 30.26 -15.23
N ASP A 264 19.09 28.97 -15.53
CA ASP A 264 20.22 28.43 -16.29
C ASP A 264 19.74 27.34 -17.26
N GLU A 265 19.63 27.71 -18.53
CA GLU A 265 19.23 26.80 -19.61
C GLU A 265 20.24 25.65 -19.80
N ASN A 266 21.52 25.87 -19.47
CA ASN A 266 22.61 24.89 -19.60
C ASN A 266 22.74 23.96 -18.37
N SER A 267 21.90 24.14 -17.36
CA SER A 267 21.91 23.31 -16.16
C SER A 267 21.65 21.83 -16.47
N PHE A 268 22.32 20.95 -15.73
CA PHE A 268 22.09 19.51 -15.75
C PHE A 268 21.39 19.07 -14.46
N ILE A 269 20.27 18.37 -14.60
CA ILE A 269 19.44 17.92 -13.49
C ILE A 269 19.35 16.39 -13.52
N SER A 270 19.84 15.73 -12.48
CA SER A 270 19.66 14.29 -12.26
C SER A 270 18.61 14.05 -11.18
N ILE A 271 17.72 13.09 -11.41
CA ILE A 271 16.57 12.81 -10.55
C ILE A 271 16.59 11.33 -10.18
N LEU A 272 16.67 11.06 -8.88
CA LEU A 272 16.70 9.71 -8.34
C LEU A 272 15.50 9.47 -7.43
N ASP A 273 15.06 8.21 -7.40
CA ASP A 273 14.02 7.74 -6.49
C ASP A 273 14.64 7.51 -5.11
N VAL A 274 14.09 8.16 -4.09
CA VAL A 274 14.51 7.94 -2.71
C VAL A 274 13.47 7.06 -2.03
N ALA A 275 13.92 5.96 -1.44
CA ALA A 275 13.04 5.02 -0.74
C ALA A 275 12.41 5.65 0.51
N GLU A 276 13.20 6.38 1.30
CA GLU A 276 12.76 7.02 2.53
C GLU A 276 13.60 8.27 2.83
N VAL A 277 12.98 9.29 3.43
CA VAL A 277 13.65 10.53 3.84
C VAL A 277 13.14 10.89 5.23
N GLU A 278 14.06 11.00 6.19
CA GLU A 278 13.77 11.47 7.54
C GLU A 278 14.35 12.87 7.76
N GLY A 279 13.53 13.79 8.29
CA GLY A 279 13.96 15.15 8.59
C GLY A 279 12.83 16.17 8.59
N LYS A 280 13.12 17.34 9.16
CA LYS A 280 12.20 18.48 9.20
C LYS A 280 11.75 18.84 7.78
N GLY A 281 10.43 18.96 7.60
CA GLY A 281 9.82 19.29 6.31
C GLY A 281 9.43 18.10 5.42
N PHE A 282 9.86 16.87 5.73
CA PHE A 282 9.49 15.65 4.95
C PHE A 282 8.58 14.70 5.73
N ARG A 283 8.65 14.72 7.07
CA ARG A 283 7.60 14.19 7.95
C ARG A 283 6.88 15.38 8.59
N LYS A 284 5.54 15.33 8.68
CA LYS A 284 4.81 16.15 9.66
C LYS A 284 5.40 15.75 11.00
N ASP A 285 6.12 16.67 11.64
CA ASP A 285 6.61 16.46 12.99
C ASP A 285 5.45 15.92 13.82
N SER A 286 5.64 14.72 14.34
CA SER A 286 4.87 14.25 15.48
C SER A 286 5.26 15.14 16.65
N ILE A 287 4.59 16.28 16.72
CA ILE A 287 4.39 17.06 17.94
C ILE A 287 3.11 16.52 18.58
#